data_AF-A0A934D7W5-F1
#
_entry.id   AF-A0A934D7W5-F1
#
_cell.length_a   1.000
_cell.length_b   1.000
_cell.length_c   1.000
_cell.angle_alpha   90.00
_cell.angle_beta   90.00
_cell.angle_gamma   90.00
#
_symmetry.space_group_name_H-M   'P 1'
#
loop_
_entity.id
_entity.type
_entity.pdbx_description
1 polymer ?
#
loop_
_entity_poly.entity_id
_entity_poly.type
_entity_poly.pdbx_seq_one_letter_code
_entity_poly.pdbx_strand_id
1 'polypeptide(L)'
;MAIRSRNDPVRLFGRRLLLLALLGVIVVAALGAWNAYGKERESRALREQAEMQLSDLSKRQAQLESDIANLETDRGKEQVLREQYALAARGEGLIVIVDAPKATPTQATSSVLEWLRKALPWW
;
A
#
# COMPACT_ATOMS: atom_id res chain seq x y z
N MET A 1 -48.84 72.64 30.65
CA MET A 1 -47.58 72.47 29.88
C MET A 1 -47.69 71.20 29.05
N ALA A 2 -47.92 71.30 27.74
CA ALA A 2 -48.02 70.13 26.87
C ALA A 2 -46.64 69.86 26.24
N ILE A 3 -45.98 68.79 26.65
CA ILE A 3 -44.71 68.35 26.07
C ILE A 3 -45.04 67.63 24.76
N ARG A 4 -44.94 68.36 23.64
CA ARG A 4 -45.10 67.78 22.30
C ARG A 4 -43.84 66.99 21.95
N SER A 5 -43.88 65.67 22.17
CA SER A 5 -42.83 64.76 21.73
C SER A 5 -42.83 64.71 20.20
N ARG A 6 -41.80 65.33 19.59
CA ARG A 6 -41.50 65.16 18.17
C ARG A 6 -40.94 63.75 18.00
N ASN A 7 -41.81 62.81 17.61
CA ASN A 7 -41.36 61.51 17.17
C ASN A 7 -40.71 61.69 15.80
N ASP A 8 -39.38 61.65 15.74
CA ASP A 8 -38.62 61.68 14.49
C ASP A 8 -38.59 60.25 13.89
N PRO A 9 -39.45 59.91 12.91
CA PRO A 9 -39.52 58.56 12.35
C PRO A 9 -38.22 58.15 11.66
N VAL A 10 -37.46 59.14 11.18
CA VAL A 10 -36.18 58.96 10.48
C VAL A 10 -35.09 58.40 11.40
N ARG A 11 -35.08 58.78 12.68
CA ARG A 11 -34.12 58.24 13.68
C ARG A 11 -34.41 56.77 13.99
N LEU A 12 -35.69 56.38 14.05
CA LEU A 12 -36.10 55.00 14.30
C LEU A 12 -35.80 54.11 13.09
N PHE A 13 -36.08 54.59 11.87
CA PHE A 13 -35.74 53.89 10.63
C PHE A 13 -34.24 53.74 10.43
N GLY A 14 -33.46 54.80 10.65
CA GLY A 14 -32.00 54.74 10.56
C GLY A 14 -31.38 53.75 11.55
N ARG A 15 -31.88 53.71 12.79
CA ARG A 15 -31.40 52.75 13.80
C ARG A 15 -31.75 51.30 13.44
N ARG A 16 -32.92 51.05 12.85
CA ARG A 16 -33.32 49.71 12.36
C ARG A 16 -32.47 49.28 11.16
N LEU A 17 -32.21 50.17 10.21
CA LEU A 17 -31.32 49.91 9.08
C LEU A 17 -29.88 49.62 9.53
N LEU A 18 -29.38 50.37 10.51
CA LEU A 18 -28.06 50.14 11.08
C LEU A 18 -27.95 48.79 11.79
N LEU A 19 -29.01 48.39 12.53
CA LEU A 19 -29.07 47.05 13.14
C LEU A 19 -29.10 45.94 12.09
N LEU A 20 -29.82 46.11 10.99
CA LEU A 20 -29.86 45.14 9.89
C LEU A 20 -28.50 45.05 9.18
N ALA A 21 -27.84 46.18 8.96
CA ALA A 21 -26.49 46.20 8.40
C ALA A 21 -25.49 45.48 9.32
N LEU A 22 -25.55 45.75 10.63
CA LEU A 22 -24.72 45.08 11.62
C LEU A 22 -24.97 43.57 11.65
N LEU A 23 -26.25 43.16 11.61
CA LEU A 23 -26.64 41.75 11.51
C LEU A 23 -26.05 41.10 10.24
N GLY A 24 -26.12 41.79 9.11
CA GLY A 24 -25.54 41.32 7.85
C GLY A 24 -24.03 41.09 7.95
N VAL A 25 -23.29 42.03 8.56
CA VAL A 25 -21.85 41.89 8.78
C VAL A 25 -21.53 40.69 9.68
N ILE A 26 -22.31 40.48 10.75
CA ILE A 26 -22.14 39.32 11.64
C ILE A 26 -22.36 38.00 10.89
N VAL A 27 -23.39 37.93 10.04
CA VAL A 27 -23.68 36.72 9.24
C VAL A 27 -22.53 36.42 8.26
N VAL A 28 -22.01 37.43 7.57
CA VAL A 28 -20.87 37.25 6.64
C VAL A 28 -19.62 36.81 7.40
N ALA A 29 -19.35 37.40 8.56
CA ALA A 29 -18.22 37.00 9.40
C ALA A 29 -18.36 35.55 9.91
N ALA A 30 -19.56 35.14 10.31
CA ALA A 30 -19.84 33.77 10.76
C ALA A 30 -19.65 32.75 9.63
N LEU A 31 -20.13 33.04 8.42
CA LEU A 31 -19.92 32.19 7.24
C LEU A 31 -18.44 32.08 6.88
N GLY A 32 -17.70 33.20 6.92
CA GLY A 32 -16.26 33.22 6.68
C GLY A 32 -15.48 32.39 7.70
N ALA A 33 -15.82 32.52 8.98
CA ALA A 33 -15.21 31.72 10.05
C ALA A 33 -15.49 30.22 9.89
N TRP A 34 -16.72 29.84 9.49
CA TRP A 34 -17.08 28.44 9.25
C TRP A 34 -16.31 27.85 8.07
N ASN A 35 -16.18 28.61 6.98
CA ASN A 35 -15.43 28.18 5.79
C ASN A 35 -13.93 28.05 6.08
N ALA A 36 -13.37 28.98 6.87
CA ALA A 36 -11.98 28.91 7.32
C ALA A 36 -11.73 27.70 8.23
N TYR A 37 -12.67 27.39 9.13
CA TYR A 37 -12.59 26.23 10.02
C TYR A 37 -12.62 24.90 9.25
N GLY A 38 -13.49 24.79 8.22
CA GLY A 38 -13.51 23.61 7.34
C GLY A 38 -12.19 23.43 6.58
N LYS A 39 -11.65 24.53 6.04
CA LYS A 39 -10.43 24.52 5.22
C LYS A 39 -9.17 24.15 6.00
N GLU A 40 -9.11 24.45 7.30
CA GLU A 40 -7.98 24.05 8.16
C GLU A 40 -7.90 22.52 8.31
N ARG A 41 -9.03 21.85 8.49
CA ARG A 41 -9.06 20.39 8.62
C ARG A 41 -8.72 19.67 7.32
N GLU A 42 -9.25 20.15 6.19
CA GLU A 42 -8.93 19.61 4.87
C GLU A 42 -7.45 19.79 4.53
N SER A 43 -6.87 20.95 4.87
CA SER A 43 -5.45 21.22 4.60
C SER A 43 -4.52 20.28 5.37
N ARG A 44 -4.87 19.90 6.60
CA ARG A 44 -4.07 18.93 7.38
C ARG A 44 -4.14 17.54 6.78
N ALA A 45 -5.33 17.05 6.42
CA ALA A 45 -5.50 15.74 5.80
C ALA A 45 -4.80 15.65 4.44
N LEU A 46 -4.89 16.70 3.62
CA LEU A 46 -4.21 16.78 2.32
C LEU A 46 -2.68 16.80 2.47
N ARG A 47 -2.16 17.51 3.49
CA ARG A 47 -0.72 17.51 3.79
C ARG A 47 -0.22 16.13 4.19
N GLU A 48 -0.92 15.44 5.08
CA GLU A 48 -0.56 14.09 5.52
C GLU A 48 -0.58 13.10 4.35
N GLN A 49 -1.59 13.16 3.47
CA GLN A 49 -1.64 12.34 2.26
C GLN A 49 -0.49 12.66 1.30
N ALA A 50 -0.16 13.93 1.10
CA ALA A 50 0.96 14.34 0.26
C ALA A 50 2.30 13.87 0.82
N GLU A 51 2.52 13.97 2.14
CA GLU A 51 3.72 13.48 2.81
C GLU A 51 3.86 11.96 2.70
N MET A 52 2.77 11.21 2.89
CA MET A 52 2.77 9.75 2.69
C MET A 52 3.13 9.38 1.25
N GLN A 53 2.51 10.02 0.26
CA GLN A 53 2.81 9.78 -1.15
C GLN A 53 4.26 10.11 -1.50
N LEU A 54 4.78 11.22 -0.98
CA LEU A 54 6.18 11.62 -1.18
C LEU A 54 7.13 10.57 -0.59
N SER A 55 6.84 10.06 0.61
CA SER A 55 7.65 9.04 1.26
C SER A 55 7.65 7.70 0.53
N ASP A 56 6.52 7.31 -0.06
CA ASP A 56 6.40 6.08 -0.86
C ASP A 56 7.15 6.23 -2.19
N LEU A 57 6.96 7.37 -2.87
CA LEU A 57 7.67 7.67 -4.11
C LEU A 57 9.19 7.74 -3.92
N SER A 58 9.67 8.36 -2.82
CA SER A 58 11.11 8.45 -2.57
C SER A 58 11.73 7.07 -2.31
N LYS A 59 11.02 6.19 -1.59
CA LYS A 59 11.46 4.81 -1.36
C LYS A 59 11.54 4.03 -2.68
N ARG A 60 10.51 4.14 -3.51
CA ARG A 60 10.48 3.50 -4.83
C ARG A 60 11.60 4.01 -5.72
N GLN A 61 11.82 5.32 -5.75
CA GLN A 61 12.92 5.92 -6.51
C GLN A 61 14.27 5.37 -6.06
N ALA A 62 14.54 5.35 -4.75
CA ALA A 62 15.79 4.80 -4.22
C ALA A 62 15.99 3.32 -4.57
N GLN A 63 14.92 2.53 -4.52
CA GLN A 63 14.96 1.12 -4.93
C GLN A 63 15.26 0.98 -6.43
N LEU A 64 14.56 1.74 -7.27
CA LEU A 64 14.75 1.75 -8.73
C LEU A 64 16.18 2.18 -9.10
N GLU A 65 16.72 3.20 -8.45
CA GLU A 65 18.11 3.64 -8.66
C GLU A 65 19.11 2.54 -8.26
N SER A 66 18.89 1.86 -7.14
CA SER A 66 19.71 0.71 -6.75
C SER A 66 19.61 -0.44 -7.76
N ASP A 67 18.42 -0.73 -8.26
CA ASP A 67 18.18 -1.81 -9.22
C ASP A 67 18.86 -1.47 -10.56
N ILE A 68 18.74 -0.22 -11.04
CA ILE A 68 19.43 0.25 -12.24
C ILE A 68 20.94 0.14 -12.06
N ALA A 69 21.49 0.61 -10.94
CA ALA A 69 22.91 0.50 -10.66
C ALA A 69 23.38 -0.96 -10.69
N ASN A 70 22.60 -1.88 -10.12
CA ASN A 70 22.89 -3.31 -10.17
C ASN A 70 22.84 -3.85 -11.61
N LEU A 71 21.83 -3.47 -12.40
CA LEU A 71 21.68 -3.86 -13.80
C LEU A 71 22.77 -3.29 -14.71
N GLU A 72 23.38 -2.15 -14.36
CA GLU A 72 24.49 -1.58 -15.15
C GLU A 72 25.79 -2.36 -14.98
N THR A 73 25.97 -3.08 -13.86
CA THR A 73 27.14 -3.91 -13.62
C THR A 73 27.19 -5.11 -14.57
N ASP A 74 28.41 -5.57 -14.90
CA ASP A 74 28.61 -6.73 -15.77
C ASP A 74 27.92 -7.99 -15.23
N ARG A 75 27.96 -8.17 -13.91
CA ARG A 75 27.30 -9.27 -13.20
C ARG A 75 25.77 -9.17 -13.29
N GLY A 76 25.21 -7.98 -13.11
CA GLY A 76 23.76 -7.76 -13.21
C GLY A 76 23.24 -8.02 -14.62
N LYS A 77 23.96 -7.55 -15.65
CA LYS A 77 23.64 -7.85 -17.05
C LYS A 77 23.70 -9.34 -17.34
N GLU A 78 24.76 -10.02 -16.90
CA GLU A 78 24.91 -11.47 -17.07
C GLU A 78 23.76 -12.23 -16.40
N GLN A 79 23.38 -11.86 -15.18
CA GLN A 79 22.30 -12.51 -14.46
C GLN A 79 20.96 -12.37 -15.20
N VAL A 80 20.61 -11.17 -15.67
CA VAL A 80 19.37 -10.95 -16.44
C VAL A 80 19.38 -11.74 -17.75
N LEU A 81 20.54 -11.82 -18.43
CA LEU A 81 20.71 -12.63 -19.64
C LEU A 81 20.56 -14.13 -19.36
N ARG A 82 21.10 -14.63 -18.24
CA ARG A 82 20.98 -16.03 -17.81
C ARG A 82 19.53 -16.38 -17.46
N GLU A 83 18.81 -15.48 -16.78
CA GLU A 83 17.40 -15.69 -16.40
C GLU A 83 16.47 -15.66 -17.62
N GLN A 84 16.60 -14.66 -18.50
CA GLN A 84 15.66 -14.46 -19.61
C GLN A 84 15.92 -15.38 -20.81
N TYR A 85 17.18 -15.72 -21.06
CA TYR A 85 17.58 -16.46 -22.27
C TYR A 85 18.21 -17.82 -21.97
N ALA A 86 18.23 -18.25 -20.70
CA ALA A 86 18.90 -19.48 -20.26
C ALA A 86 20.36 -19.59 -20.75
N LEU A 87 21.02 -18.45 -20.95
CA LEU A 87 22.37 -18.40 -21.50
C LEU A 87 23.37 -18.82 -20.42
N ALA A 88 24.07 -19.92 -20.67
CA ALA A 88 25.21 -20.35 -19.88
C ALA A 88 26.50 -19.69 -20.42
N ALA A 89 27.49 -19.42 -19.56
CA ALA A 89 28.77 -18.92 -20.02
C ALA A 89 29.44 -19.95 -20.96
N ARG A 90 30.35 -19.50 -21.83
CA ARG A 90 31.02 -20.36 -22.82
C ARG A 90 31.87 -21.42 -22.08
N GLY A 91 31.34 -22.64 -21.93
CA GLY A 91 31.96 -23.74 -21.16
C GLY A 91 31.15 -24.27 -19.98
N GLU A 92 30.00 -23.66 -19.65
CA GLU A 92 29.07 -24.16 -18.64
C GLU A 92 27.99 -25.06 -19.29
N GLY A 93 27.85 -26.29 -18.82
CA GLY A 93 26.84 -27.26 -19.29
C GLY A 93 25.77 -27.53 -18.24
N LEU A 94 24.51 -27.69 -18.67
CA LEU A 94 23.40 -28.09 -17.80
C LEU A 94 23.60 -29.54 -17.35
N ILE A 95 23.90 -29.76 -16.06
CA ILE A 95 23.98 -31.09 -15.47
C ILE A 95 22.61 -31.44 -14.87
N VAL A 96 21.87 -32.32 -15.54
CA VAL A 96 20.65 -32.91 -14.97
C VAL A 96 21.05 -34.20 -14.27
N ILE A 97 21.06 -34.17 -12.93
CA ILE A 97 21.25 -35.38 -12.12
C ILE A 97 19.90 -36.11 -12.10
N VAL A 98 19.83 -37.23 -12.82
CA VAL A 98 18.68 -38.13 -12.79
C VAL A 98 18.97 -39.20 -11.75
N ASP A 99 18.13 -39.28 -10.71
CA ASP A 99 18.19 -40.40 -9.77
C ASP A 99 17.91 -41.71 -10.53
N ALA A 100 18.80 -42.69 -10.38
CA ALA A 100 18.59 -44.01 -10.97
C ALA A 100 17.27 -44.60 -10.44
N PRO A 101 16.44 -45.24 -11.28
CA PRO A 101 15.22 -45.89 -10.82
C PRO A 101 15.58 -46.85 -9.69
N LYS A 102 15.00 -46.63 -8.50
CA LYS A 102 15.18 -47.51 -7.33
C LYS A 102 14.90 -48.94 -7.79
N ALA A 103 15.95 -49.77 -7.83
CA ALA A 103 15.79 -51.20 -8.03
C ALA A 103 14.80 -51.69 -6.97
N THR A 104 13.69 -52.25 -7.44
CA THR A 104 12.69 -52.89 -6.59
C THR A 104 13.40 -53.92 -5.71
N PRO A 105 13.21 -53.90 -4.38
CA PRO A 105 13.85 -54.86 -3.52
C PRO A 105 13.32 -56.25 -3.87
N THR A 106 14.20 -57.10 -4.39
CA THR A 106 13.94 -58.53 -4.55
C THR A 106 13.65 -59.09 -3.16
N GLN A 107 12.37 -59.35 -2.88
CA GLN A 107 11.95 -59.93 -1.62
C GLN A 107 12.62 -61.31 -1.49
N ALA A 108 13.55 -61.42 -0.54
CA ALA A 108 14.13 -62.70 -0.16
C ALA A 108 13.05 -63.50 0.58
N THR A 109 12.26 -64.29 -0.15
CA THR A 109 11.46 -65.35 0.46
C THR A 109 12.42 -66.39 1.03
N SER A 110 12.68 -66.33 2.33
CA SER A 110 13.51 -67.33 2.99
C SER A 110 12.85 -68.71 2.89
N SER A 111 13.49 -69.62 2.15
CA SER A 111 13.11 -71.04 1.99
C SER A 111 12.82 -71.76 3.31
N VAL A 112 13.43 -71.30 4.42
CA VAL A 112 13.27 -71.88 5.76
C VAL A 112 11.84 -71.70 6.31
N LEU A 113 11.19 -70.56 6.07
CA LEU A 113 9.85 -70.27 6.61
C LEU A 113 8.76 -71.06 5.87
N GLU A 114 8.91 -71.20 4.55
CA GLU A 114 8.06 -72.05 3.70
C GLU A 114 8.12 -73.53 4.13
N TRP A 115 9.33 -74.04 4.42
CA TRP A 115 9.52 -75.40 4.90
C TRP A 115 8.87 -75.63 6.28
N LEU A 116 9.02 -74.68 7.21
CA LEU A 116 8.41 -74.76 8.54
C LEU A 116 6.88 -74.82 8.48
N ARG A 117 6.27 -74.01 7.59
CA ARG A 117 4.82 -73.98 7.40
C ARG A 117 4.28 -75.29 6.83
N LYS A 118 5.05 -75.97 5.98
CA LYS A 118 4.68 -77.29 5.45
C LYS A 118 4.75 -78.40 6.49
N ALA A 119 5.57 -78.24 7.54
CA ALA A 119 5.77 -79.25 8.58
C ALA A 119 4.71 -79.23 9.71
N LEU A 120 3.87 -78.19 9.80
CA LEU A 120 2.76 -78.12 10.76
C LEU A 120 1.41 -78.00 10.01
N PRO A 121 0.76 -79.11 9.66
CA PRO A 121 -0.47 -79.06 8.87
C PRO A 121 -1.72 -78.60 9.64
N TRP A 122 -1.72 -78.48 10.98
CA TRP A 122 -2.93 -78.27 11.80
C TRP A 122 -2.87 -77.09 12.78
N TRP A 123 -2.51 -75.91 12.28
CA TRP A 123 -2.95 -74.63 12.84
C TRP A 123 -3.43 -73.73 11.70
#